data_AF-A0A935YCF1-F1
#
_entry.id   AF-A0A935YCF1-F1
#
_cell.length_a   1.000
_cell.length_b   1.000
_cell.length_c   1.000
_cell.angle_alpha   90.00
_cell.angle_beta   90.00
_cell.angle_gamma   90.00
#
_symmetry.space_group_name_H-M   'P 1'
#
loop_
_entity.id
_entity.type
_entity.pdbx_description
1 polymer ?
#
loop_
_entity_poly.entity_id
_entity_poly.type
_entity_poly.pdbx_seq_one_letter_code
_entity_poly.pdbx_strand_id
1 'polypeptide(L)'
;MRPMTPTILLTALVVMLSACGGEVPKLAQVIRPTDADMSCMDLLRETGANELAIARLVERDDQVHRRNVHFTVIDGVMVPPAMLTLDLRDQPNKEMNVLRQRNQRLIELADMKGC
;
A
#
# COMPACT_ATOMS: atom_id res chain seq x y z
N MET A 1 -19.92 -17.25 41.53
CA MET A 1 -19.58 -16.34 40.41
C MET A 1 -18.20 -15.76 40.71
N ARG A 2 -17.14 -16.21 40.02
CA ARG A 2 -15.77 -15.73 40.28
C ARG A 2 -15.57 -14.37 39.60
N PRO A 3 -15.03 -13.35 40.30
CA PRO A 3 -14.82 -12.03 39.70
C PRO A 3 -13.73 -12.15 38.63
N MET A 4 -14.06 -11.73 37.41
CA MET A 4 -13.09 -11.61 36.31
C MET A 4 -12.03 -10.61 36.74
N THR A 5 -10.79 -11.07 36.87
CA THR A 5 -9.65 -10.25 37.26
C THR A 5 -9.37 -9.20 36.17
N PRO A 6 -9.09 -7.94 36.53
CA PRO A 6 -8.93 -6.83 35.57
C PRO A 6 -7.81 -7.05 34.54
N THR A 7 -6.88 -7.96 34.83
CA THR A 7 -5.82 -8.41 33.93
C THR A 7 -6.34 -9.09 32.65
N ILE A 8 -7.47 -9.80 32.71
CA ILE A 8 -8.03 -10.52 31.55
C ILE A 8 -8.68 -9.54 30.56
N LEU A 9 -9.26 -8.45 31.06
CA LEU A 9 -9.88 -7.42 30.22
C LEU A 9 -8.82 -6.66 29.40
N LEU A 10 -7.68 -6.39 30.01
CA LEU A 10 -6.57 -5.64 29.41
C LEU A 10 -5.89 -6.45 28.29
N THR A 11 -5.71 -7.76 28.48
CA THR A 11 -5.14 -8.62 27.43
C THR A 11 -6.09 -8.79 26.25
N ALA A 12 -7.39 -8.90 26.50
CA ALA A 12 -8.40 -8.99 25.42
C ALA A 12 -8.45 -7.72 24.57
N LEU A 13 -8.27 -6.54 25.17
CA LEU A 13 -8.26 -5.26 24.46
C LEU A 13 -7.04 -5.14 23.52
N VAL A 14 -5.85 -5.51 24.00
CA VAL A 14 -4.61 -5.44 23.19
C VAL A 14 -4.67 -6.36 21.97
N VAL A 15 -5.23 -7.57 22.11
CA VAL A 15 -5.40 -8.52 21.00
C VAL A 15 -6.37 -7.97 19.95
N MET A 16 -7.47 -7.34 20.38
CA MET A 16 -8.45 -6.72 19.46
C MET A 16 -7.84 -5.56 18.65
N LEU A 17 -6.96 -4.74 19.23
CA LEU A 17 -6.31 -3.63 18.49
C LEU A 17 -5.28 -4.09 17.45
N SER A 18 -4.71 -5.29 17.60
CA SER A 18 -3.74 -5.85 16.63
C SER A 18 -4.37 -6.46 15.37
N ALA A 19 -5.69 -6.64 15.32
CA ALA A 19 -6.36 -7.46 14.30
C ALA A 19 -6.73 -6.71 13.01
N CYS A 20 -6.56 -5.38 12.91
CA CYS A 20 -7.06 -4.60 11.77
C CYS A 20 -6.09 -3.48 11.39
N GLY A 21 -4.94 -3.79 10.77
CA GLY A 21 -3.99 -2.71 10.44
C GLY A 21 -2.88 -3.00 9.45
N GLY A 22 -2.83 -4.17 8.82
CA GLY A 22 -1.77 -4.49 7.86
C GLY A 22 -2.34 -5.09 6.59
N GLU A 23 -2.84 -4.26 5.68
CA GLU A 23 -3.06 -4.72 4.32
C GLU A 23 -1.68 -5.01 3.70
N VAL A 24 -1.41 -6.29 3.44
CA VAL A 24 -0.15 -6.71 2.84
C VAL A 24 -0.07 -6.14 1.43
N PRO A 25 0.98 -5.37 1.09
CA PRO A 25 1.09 -4.74 -0.21
C PRO A 25 1.14 -5.82 -1.30
N LYS A 26 0.20 -5.74 -2.25
CA LYS A 26 0.20 -6.59 -3.44
C LYS A 26 1.04 -5.90 -4.48
N LEU A 27 2.35 -6.18 -4.51
CA LEU A 27 3.19 -5.71 -5.62
C LEU A 27 2.63 -6.29 -6.93
N ALA A 28 2.15 -5.41 -7.80
CA ALA A 28 1.71 -5.80 -9.12
C ALA A 28 2.89 -6.40 -9.90
N GLN A 29 2.64 -7.38 -10.75
CA GLN A 29 3.70 -7.96 -11.58
C GLN A 29 3.93 -7.05 -12.79
N VAL A 30 5.17 -6.61 -13.00
CA VAL A 30 5.55 -5.79 -14.16
C VAL A 30 5.24 -6.52 -15.47
N ILE A 31 5.46 -7.84 -15.50
CA ILE A 31 5.18 -8.71 -16.65
C ILE A 31 4.20 -9.79 -16.22
N ARG A 32 3.12 -9.99 -16.96
CA ARG A 32 2.20 -11.12 -16.79
C ARG A 32 2.26 -12.05 -18.00
N PRO A 33 2.09 -13.37 -17.82
CA PRO A 33 2.06 -14.34 -18.93
C PRO A 33 1.00 -14.02 -19.99
N THR A 34 -0.12 -13.42 -19.56
CA THR A 34 -1.26 -13.09 -20.43
C THR A 34 -1.06 -11.79 -21.23
N ASP A 35 0.01 -11.03 -20.99
CA ASP A 35 0.21 -9.72 -21.64
C ASP A 35 0.40 -9.86 -23.17
N ALA A 36 0.90 -11.01 -23.64
CA ALA A 36 1.04 -11.31 -25.08
C ALA A 36 -0.31 -11.41 -25.81
N ASP A 37 -1.34 -11.92 -25.13
CA ASP A 37 -2.67 -12.19 -25.70
C ASP A 37 -3.61 -10.96 -25.65
N MET A 38 -3.18 -9.88 -24.99
CA MET A 38 -4.02 -8.69 -24.83
C MET A 38 -4.27 -7.99 -26.17
N SER A 39 -5.52 -7.55 -26.39
CA SER A 39 -5.87 -6.68 -27.52
C SER A 39 -5.42 -5.23 -27.26
N CYS A 40 -5.32 -4.40 -28.31
CA CYS A 40 -4.99 -2.98 -28.15
C CYS A 40 -5.95 -2.25 -27.19
N MET A 41 -7.24 -2.60 -27.23
CA MET A 41 -8.24 -2.04 -26.31
C MET A 41 -8.02 -2.49 -24.87
N ASP A 42 -7.57 -3.73 -24.67
CA ASP A 42 -7.27 -4.25 -23.33
C ASP A 42 -5.98 -3.63 -22.78
N LEU A 43 -4.96 -3.44 -23.62
CA LEU A 43 -3.74 -2.73 -23.25
C LEU A 43 -4.08 -1.31 -22.78
N LEU A 44 -4.81 -0.53 -23.58
CA LEU A 44 -5.24 0.82 -23.21
C LEU A 44 -6.07 0.86 -21.92
N ARG A 45 -7.01 -0.08 -21.77
CA ARG A 45 -7.84 -0.19 -20.56
C ARG A 45 -6.97 -0.45 -19.33
N GLU A 46 -6.01 -1.36 -19.44
CA GLU A 46 -5.10 -1.69 -18.34
C GLU A 46 -4.19 -0.52 -18.00
N THR A 47 -3.63 0.18 -19.00
CA THR A 47 -2.80 1.37 -18.76
C THR A 47 -3.60 2.43 -18.00
N GLY A 48 -4.85 2.69 -18.40
CA GLY A 48 -5.74 3.62 -17.71
C GLY A 48 -6.11 3.18 -16.29
N ALA A 49 -6.35 1.87 -16.08
CA ALA A 49 -6.61 1.32 -14.76
C ALA A 49 -5.39 1.47 -13.82
N ASN A 50 -4.19 1.27 -14.35
CA ASN A 50 -2.94 1.46 -13.61
C ASN A 50 -2.71 2.94 -13.25
N GLU A 51 -2.97 3.88 -14.17
CA GLU A 51 -2.87 5.32 -13.88
C GLU A 51 -3.85 5.74 -12.76
N LEU A 52 -5.08 5.22 -12.77
CA LEU A 52 -6.03 5.46 -11.69
C LEU A 52 -5.52 4.91 -10.35
N ALA A 53 -4.88 3.75 -10.35
CA ALA A 53 -4.27 3.17 -9.16
C ALA A 53 -3.08 4.01 -8.67
N ILE A 54 -2.23 4.52 -9.56
CA ILE A 54 -1.15 5.46 -9.23
C ILE A 54 -1.72 6.72 -8.55
N ALA A 55 -2.78 7.32 -9.10
CA ALA A 55 -3.41 8.50 -8.52
C ALA A 55 -3.90 8.26 -7.08
N ARG A 56 -4.48 7.08 -6.80
CA ARG A 56 -4.88 6.69 -5.43
C ARG A 56 -3.69 6.48 -4.50
N LEU A 57 -2.57 5.97 -5.02
CA LEU A 57 -1.35 5.80 -4.23
C LEU A 57 -0.69 7.13 -3.89
N VAL A 58 -0.74 8.12 -4.78
CA VAL A 58 -0.31 9.51 -4.48
C VAL A 58 -1.11 10.07 -3.31
N GLU A 59 -2.44 9.92 -3.32
CA GLU A 59 -3.28 10.38 -2.21
C GLU A 59 -2.95 9.67 -0.88
N ARG A 60 -2.66 8.36 -0.94
CA ARG A 60 -2.20 7.61 0.24
C ARG A 60 -0.83 8.07 0.74
N ASP A 61 0.12 8.33 -0.16
CA ASP A 61 1.43 8.85 0.20
C ASP A 61 1.32 10.18 0.94
N ASP A 62 0.48 11.11 0.44
CA ASP A 62 0.18 12.39 1.10
C ASP A 62 -0.46 12.22 2.48
N GLN A 63 -1.33 11.21 2.66
CA GLN A 63 -1.93 10.92 3.96
C GLN A 63 -0.91 10.34 4.96
N VAL A 64 -0.03 9.45 4.52
CA VAL A 64 1.04 8.88 5.35
C VAL A 64 2.02 9.98 5.79
N HIS A 65 2.38 10.88 4.89
CA HIS A 65 3.23 12.03 5.21
C HIS A 65 2.58 12.97 6.24
N ARG A 66 1.27 13.24 6.12
CA ARG A 66 0.54 14.11 7.07
C ARG A 66 0.33 13.49 8.45
N ARG A 67 0.11 12.18 8.54
CA ARG A 67 -0.14 11.47 9.82
C ARG A 67 1.11 11.31 10.70
N ASN A 68 2.30 11.45 10.14
CA ASN A 68 3.57 11.30 10.86
C ASN A 68 3.96 12.51 11.75
N VAL A 69 3.09 13.53 11.88
CA VAL A 69 3.30 14.73 12.70
C VAL A 69 2.73 14.60 14.13
N HIS A 70 2.26 13.42 14.53
CA HIS A 70 1.92 13.19 15.94
C HIS A 70 3.18 12.87 16.74
N PHE A 71 3.25 13.18 18.04
CA PHE A 71 4.32 12.70 18.92
C PHE A 71 3.69 11.86 20.02
N THR A 72 4.23 10.67 20.26
CA THR A 72 3.79 9.80 21.35
C THR A 72 4.80 9.90 22.49
N VAL A 73 4.34 10.23 23.69
CA VAL A 73 5.17 10.23 24.91
C VAL A 73 4.98 8.89 25.59
N ILE A 74 6.08 8.13 25.74
CA ILE A 74 6.12 6.88 26.49
C ILE A 74 7.20 7.06 27.56
N ASP A 75 6.85 6.95 28.84
CA ASP A 75 7.78 7.09 29.99
C ASP A 75 8.70 8.33 29.95
N GLY A 76 8.14 9.49 29.56
CA GLY A 76 8.89 10.75 29.50
C GLY A 76 9.81 10.89 28.28
N VAL A 77 9.88 9.88 27.42
CA VAL A 77 10.59 9.93 26.14
C VAL A 77 9.59 10.22 25.02
N MET A 78 9.85 11.29 24.27
CA MET A 78 9.05 11.68 23.11
C MET A 78 9.53 10.88 21.90
N VAL A 79 8.80 9.82 21.55
CA VAL A 79 9.13 9.01 20.37
C VAL A 79 8.26 9.49 19.21
N PRO A 80 8.85 9.91 18.08
CA PRO A 80 8.07 10.18 16.89
C PRO A 80 7.44 8.86 16.41
N PRO A 81 6.11 8.78 16.23
CA PRO A 81 5.39 7.63 15.66
C PRO A 81 6.00 7.15 14.35
N ALA A 82 6.63 8.05 13.60
CA ALA A 82 7.35 7.77 12.36
C ALA A 82 8.45 6.71 12.50
N MET A 83 9.03 6.48 13.69
CA MET A 83 10.05 5.43 13.88
C MET A 83 9.49 4.01 13.84
N LEU A 84 8.19 3.82 14.16
CA LEU A 84 7.55 2.50 14.13
C LEU A 84 6.91 2.18 12.76
N THR A 85 6.82 3.16 11.87
CA THR A 85 6.14 3.03 10.56
C THR A 85 7.07 3.30 9.37
N LEU A 86 8.39 3.28 9.58
CA LEU A 86 9.38 3.67 8.57
C LEU A 86 9.19 2.90 7.24
N ASP A 87 8.90 1.59 7.30
CA ASP A 87 8.70 0.77 6.11
C ASP A 87 7.41 1.10 5.34
N LEU A 88 6.37 1.60 6.01
CA LEU A 88 5.10 2.01 5.36
C LEU A 88 5.24 3.30 4.56
N ARG A 89 6.30 4.10 4.78
CA ARG A 89 6.50 5.41 4.12
C ARG A 89 6.93 5.27 2.67
N ASP A 90 7.81 4.33 2.37
CA ASP A 90 8.31 4.12 1.00
C ASP A 90 7.44 3.16 0.19
N GLN A 91 6.45 2.52 0.83
CA GLN A 91 5.58 1.55 0.17
C GLN A 91 4.75 2.12 -0.99
N PRO A 92 4.04 3.28 -0.84
CA PRO A 92 3.30 3.87 -1.95
C PRO A 92 4.21 4.18 -3.15
N ASN A 93 5.42 4.68 -2.88
CA ASN A 93 6.42 4.97 -3.91
C ASN A 93 6.90 3.72 -4.64
N LYS A 94 7.16 2.61 -3.92
CA LYS A 94 7.52 1.32 -4.52
C LYS A 94 6.40 0.77 -5.41
N GLU A 95 5.16 0.80 -4.95
CA GLU A 95 4.00 0.34 -5.73
C GLU A 95 3.76 1.22 -6.98
N MET A 96 3.86 2.54 -6.85
CA MET A 96 3.76 3.45 -7.99
C MET A 96 4.84 3.16 -9.04
N ASN A 97 6.09 2.92 -8.62
CA ASN A 97 7.18 2.61 -9.55
C ASN A 97 6.94 1.31 -10.31
N VAL A 98 6.40 0.29 -9.64
CA VAL A 98 6.01 -0.97 -10.28
C VAL A 98 4.90 -0.75 -11.31
N LEU A 99 3.86 0.02 -10.98
CA LEU A 99 2.77 0.34 -11.92
C LEU A 99 3.27 1.16 -13.12
N ARG A 100 4.19 2.10 -12.91
CA ARG A 100 4.82 2.86 -14.00
C ARG A 100 5.64 1.97 -14.93
N GLN A 101 6.45 1.06 -14.39
CA GLN A 101 7.20 0.09 -15.19
C GLN A 101 6.27 -0.82 -15.99
N ARG A 102 5.16 -1.25 -15.38
CA ARG A 102 4.13 -2.02 -16.06
C ARG A 102 3.50 -1.23 -17.21
N ASN A 103 3.16 0.04 -17.01
CA ASN A 103 2.62 0.90 -18.07
C ASN A 103 3.61 1.08 -19.22
N GLN A 104 4.89 1.31 -18.93
CA GLN A 104 5.94 1.32 -19.95
C GLN A 104 5.94 0.03 -20.78
N ARG A 105 5.87 -1.13 -20.12
CA ARG A 105 5.84 -2.41 -20.81
C ARG A 105 4.59 -2.60 -21.68
N LEU A 106 3.42 -2.16 -21.20
CA LEU A 106 2.17 -2.24 -21.97
C LEU A 106 2.19 -1.31 -23.20
N ILE A 107 2.84 -0.15 -23.08
CA ILE A 107 3.05 0.78 -24.20
C ILE A 107 3.98 0.16 -25.25
N GLU A 108 5.10 -0.47 -24.83
CA GLU A 108 5.97 -1.22 -25.75
C GLU A 108 5.21 -2.36 -26.46
N LEU A 109 4.34 -3.06 -25.75
CA LEU A 109 3.51 -4.12 -26.33
C LEU A 109 2.48 -3.59 -27.33
N ALA A 110 1.93 -2.39 -27.08
CA ALA A 110 1.03 -1.72 -28.03
C ALA A 110 1.79 -1.36 -29.31
N ASP A 111 2.96 -0.72 -29.18
CA ASP A 111 3.80 -0.31 -30.31
C ASP A 111 4.21 -1.52 -31.17
N MET A 112 4.63 -2.63 -30.55
CA MET A 112 4.92 -3.88 -31.25
C MET A 112 3.71 -4.47 -31.99
N LYS A 113 2.48 -4.19 -31.53
CA LYS A 113 1.22 -4.62 -32.16
C LYS A 113 0.69 -3.61 -33.19
N GLY A 114 1.31 -2.45 -33.35
CA GLY A 114 0.85 -1.38 -34.24
C GLY A 114 -0.38 -0.63 -33.71
N CYS A 115 -0.53 -0.60 -32.39
CA CYS A 115 -1.35 0.35 -31.66
C CYS A 115 -0.44 1.30 -30.85
#